data_AF-A0A532ELV5-F1
#
_entry.id   AF-A0A532ELV5-F1
#
_cell.length_a   1.000
_cell.length_b   1.000
_cell.length_c   1.000
_cell.angle_alpha   90.00
_cell.angle_beta   90.00
_cell.angle_gamma   90.00
#
_symmetry.space_group_name_H-M   'P 1'
#
loop_
_entity.id
_entity.type
_entity.pdbx_description
1 polymer ?
#
loop_
_entity_poly.entity_id
_entity_poly.type
_entity_poly.pdbx_seq_one_letter_code
_entity_poly.pdbx_strand_id
1 'polypeptide(L)'
;MKMSTRFFEMLRMIGRLRSDLPLLGRLLKAWKDGSYRGLSVRTLASLAGALLYVVSPVDLIPDFIPGVGFIDDAAVLALLLHSLAQDLAAFRIWEERRGNG
;
A
#
# COMPACT_ATOMS: atom_id res chain seq x y z
N MET A 1 -26.23 2.06 -16.21
CA MET A 1 -25.69 2.68 -14.98
C MET A 1 -24.68 1.74 -14.35
N LYS A 2 -23.37 2.07 -14.34
CA LYS A 2 -22.26 1.21 -13.83
C LYS A 2 -21.38 1.90 -12.77
N MET A 3 -21.83 3.00 -12.20
CA MET A 3 -21.03 3.79 -11.24
C MET A 3 -21.14 3.24 -9.81
N SER A 4 -22.26 2.61 -9.45
CA SER A 4 -22.48 2.06 -8.10
C SER A 4 -21.54 0.89 -7.78
N THR A 5 -21.27 -0.01 -8.73
CA THR A 5 -20.45 -1.21 -8.47
C THR A 5 -19.00 -0.87 -8.12
N ARG A 6 -18.38 0.08 -8.86
CA ARG A 6 -16.99 0.50 -8.59
C ARG A 6 -16.84 1.18 -7.24
N PHE A 7 -17.83 1.98 -6.85
CA PHE A 7 -17.85 2.64 -5.55
C PHE A 7 -17.98 1.64 -4.40
N PHE A 8 -18.87 0.65 -4.50
CA PHE A 8 -19.00 -0.41 -3.49
C PHE A 8 -17.75 -1.29 -3.37
N GLU A 9 -17.10 -1.60 -4.49
CA GLU A 9 -15.82 -2.32 -4.48
C GLU A 9 -14.71 -1.50 -3.79
N MET A 10 -14.69 -0.19 -4.01
CA MET A 10 -13.78 0.72 -3.31
C MET A 10 -14.04 0.74 -1.80
N LEU A 11 -15.31 0.82 -1.37
CA LEU A 11 -15.68 0.76 0.06
C LEU A 11 -15.28 -0.59 0.70
N ARG A 12 -15.46 -1.69 -0.02
CA ARG A 12 -15.07 -3.02 0.43
C ARG A 12 -13.54 -3.16 0.52
N MET A 13 -12.79 -2.51 -0.37
CA MET A 13 -11.33 -2.40 -0.28
C MET A 13 -10.91 -1.62 0.97
N ILE A 14 -11.54 -0.47 1.25
CA ILE A 14 -11.24 0.34 2.44
C ILE A 14 -11.51 -0.43 3.74
N GLY A 15 -12.62 -1.18 3.80
CA GLY A 15 -12.93 -2.05 4.94
C GLY A 15 -11.87 -3.14 5.16
N ARG A 16 -11.33 -3.71 4.07
CA ARG A 16 -10.23 -4.69 4.13
C ARG A 16 -8.93 -4.06 4.62
N LEU A 17 -8.58 -2.88 4.11
CA LEU A 17 -7.37 -2.14 4.52
C LEU A 17 -7.35 -1.90 6.03
N ARG A 18 -8.50 -1.61 6.65
CA ARG A 18 -8.58 -1.43 8.12
C ARG A 18 -8.21 -2.69 8.88
N SER A 19 -8.67 -3.86 8.40
CA SER A 19 -8.34 -5.17 8.97
C SER A 19 -6.88 -5.57 8.75
N ASP A 20 -6.26 -5.00 7.72
CA ASP A 20 -4.85 -5.23 7.39
C ASP A 20 -3.89 -4.33 8.20
N LEU A 21 -4.37 -3.26 8.84
CA LEU A 21 -3.54 -2.36 9.66
C LEU A 21 -2.71 -3.09 10.75
N PRO A 22 -3.28 -4.02 11.54
CA PRO A 22 -2.50 -4.78 12.52
C PRO A 22 -1.49 -5.73 11.86
N LEU A 23 -1.78 -6.20 10.64
CA LEU A 23 -0.92 -7.07 9.86
C LEU A 23 0.27 -6.29 9.29
N LEU A 24 0.01 -5.07 8.79
CA LEU A 24 1.04 -4.10 8.40
C LEU A 24 1.97 -3.76 9.57
N GLY A 25 1.43 -3.49 10.76
CA GLY A 25 2.24 -3.21 11.94
C GLY A 25 3.18 -4.35 12.31
N ARG A 26 2.71 -5.60 12.21
CA ARG A 26 3.52 -6.81 12.44
C ARG A 26 4.56 -7.03 11.34
N LEU A 27 4.19 -6.81 10.08
CA LEU A 27 5.10 -6.83 8.94
C LEU A 27 6.25 -5.82 9.12
N LEU A 28 5.92 -4.58 9.50
CA LEU A 28 6.92 -3.52 9.73
C LEU A 28 7.82 -3.86 10.91
N LYS A 29 7.27 -4.41 11.99
CA LYS A 29 8.05 -4.88 13.13
C LYS A 29 9.00 -6.01 12.73
N ALA A 30 8.51 -7.03 12.03
CA ALA A 30 9.30 -8.16 11.54
C ALA A 30 10.38 -7.73 10.54
N TRP A 31 10.10 -6.72 9.71
CA TRP A 31 11.06 -6.11 8.80
C TRP A 31 12.14 -5.31 9.56
N LYS A 32 11.74 -4.46 10.51
CA LYS A 32 12.67 -3.68 11.36
C LYS A 32 13.58 -4.59 12.18
N ASP A 33 13.04 -5.68 12.69
CA ASP A 33 13.78 -6.68 13.48
C ASP A 33 14.59 -7.64 12.57
N GLY A 34 14.57 -7.43 11.24
CA GLY A 34 15.33 -8.21 10.26
C GLY A 34 14.84 -9.64 10.04
N SER A 35 13.80 -10.06 10.76
CA SER A 35 13.23 -11.41 10.72
C SER A 35 12.46 -11.70 9.43
N TYR A 36 11.97 -10.67 8.74
CA TYR A 36 11.28 -10.78 7.46
C TYR A 36 11.82 -9.77 6.44
N ARG A 37 12.45 -10.27 5.38
CA ARG A 37 12.96 -9.47 4.25
C ARG A 37 12.27 -9.80 2.92
N GLY A 38 11.09 -10.42 2.99
CA GLY A 38 10.31 -10.84 1.82
C GLY A 38 9.54 -9.70 1.11
N LEU A 39 9.83 -8.44 1.45
CA LEU A 39 9.17 -7.30 0.81
C LEU A 39 9.60 -7.19 -0.66
N SER A 40 8.63 -6.98 -1.53
CA SER A 40 8.93 -6.73 -2.94
C SER A 40 9.58 -5.35 -3.12
N VAL A 41 10.42 -5.22 -4.16
CA VAL A 41 11.03 -3.94 -4.56
C VAL A 41 9.96 -2.87 -4.78
N ARG A 42 8.79 -3.29 -5.26
CA ARG A 42 7.63 -2.41 -5.49
C ARG A 42 7.07 -1.87 -4.18
N THR A 43 6.92 -2.68 -3.15
CA THR A 43 6.49 -2.21 -1.82
C THR A 43 7.54 -1.37 -1.12
N LEU A 44 8.83 -1.66 -1.30
CA LEU A 44 9.92 -0.79 -0.85
C LEU A 44 9.84 0.58 -1.53
N ALA A 45 9.64 0.62 -2.84
CA ALA A 45 9.40 1.86 -3.58
C ALA A 45 8.14 2.57 -3.10
N SER A 46 7.07 1.84 -2.76
CA SER A 46 5.85 2.40 -2.17
C SER A 46 6.10 3.04 -0.81
N LEU A 47 6.83 2.35 0.07
CA LEU A 47 7.18 2.87 1.40
C LEU A 47 8.06 4.11 1.27
N ALA A 48 9.05 4.07 0.36
CA ALA A 48 9.90 5.21 0.06
C ALA A 48 9.08 6.38 -0.48
N GLY A 49 8.14 6.15 -1.41
CA GLY A 49 7.23 7.17 -1.92
C GLY A 49 6.32 7.76 -0.83
N ALA A 50 5.78 6.92 0.06
CA ALA A 50 4.98 7.38 1.19
C ALA A 50 5.82 8.16 2.22
N LEU A 51 7.05 7.74 2.50
CA LEU A 51 7.99 8.48 3.34
C LEU A 51 8.38 9.81 2.72
N LEU A 52 8.68 9.84 1.41
CA LEU A 52 8.94 11.07 0.66
C LEU A 52 7.74 12.02 0.73
N TYR A 53 6.51 11.50 0.60
CA TYR A 53 5.28 12.27 0.76
C TYR A 53 5.12 12.87 2.18
N VAL A 54 5.53 12.13 3.22
CA VAL A 54 5.49 12.60 4.62
C VAL A 54 6.60 13.62 4.90
N VAL A 55 7.79 13.43 4.34
CA VAL A 55 8.98 14.28 4.57
C VAL A 55 8.91 15.58 3.77
N SER A 56 8.38 15.56 2.55
CA SER A 56 8.08 16.75 1.77
C SER A 56 6.73 16.60 1.08
N PRO A 57 5.63 16.97 1.77
CA PRO A 57 4.30 17.02 1.15
C PRO A 57 4.15 18.13 0.10
N VAL A 58 5.20 18.92 -0.16
CA VAL A 58 5.10 20.22 -0.85
C VAL A 58 5.78 20.24 -2.23
N ASP A 59 6.80 19.42 -2.49
CA ASP A 59 7.62 19.59 -3.72
C ASP A 59 7.27 18.68 -4.92
N LEU A 60 6.20 17.86 -4.85
CA LEU A 60 5.78 17.04 -6.01
C LEU A 60 4.65 17.65 -6.84
N ILE A 61 4.10 18.79 -6.40
CA ILE A 61 3.13 19.57 -7.19
C ILE A 61 3.71 20.98 -7.43
N PRO A 62 4.74 21.13 -8.29
CA PRO A 62 5.02 22.43 -8.88
C PRO A 62 3.93 22.74 -9.94
N ASP A 63 2.89 23.46 -9.53
CA ASP A 63 2.12 24.49 -10.25
C ASP A 63 1.76 24.37 -11.77
N PHE A 64 1.77 23.22 -12.46
CA PHE A 64 1.76 23.26 -13.95
C PHE A 64 0.67 22.58 -14.81
N ILE A 65 -0.37 21.88 -14.31
CA ILE A 65 -1.37 21.30 -15.24
C ILE A 65 -2.83 21.46 -14.78
N PRO A 66 -3.55 22.48 -15.28
CA PRO A 66 -5.00 22.52 -15.23
C PRO A 66 -5.57 21.38 -16.11
N GLY A 67 -6.21 20.37 -15.51
CA GLY A 67 -7.11 19.44 -16.19
C GLY A 67 -6.63 18.03 -16.53
N VAL A 68 -5.36 17.65 -16.31
CA VAL A 68 -4.85 16.30 -16.70
C VAL A 68 -4.02 15.57 -15.61
N GLY A 69 -3.58 16.24 -14.54
CA GLY A 69 -2.61 15.68 -13.59
C GLY A 69 -3.08 14.53 -12.68
N PHE A 70 -4.37 14.40 -12.39
CA PHE A 70 -4.84 13.50 -11.31
C PHE A 70 -4.89 12.00 -11.64
N ILE A 71 -4.82 11.64 -12.93
CA ILE A 71 -4.98 10.25 -13.35
C ILE A 71 -3.70 9.45 -13.10
N ASP A 72 -2.52 10.08 -13.23
CA ASP A 72 -1.23 9.43 -13.00
C ASP A 72 -1.03 9.08 -11.51
N ASP A 73 -1.39 10.00 -10.60
CA ASP A 73 -1.36 9.76 -9.16
C ASP A 73 -2.30 8.64 -8.70
N ALA A 74 -3.51 8.58 -9.28
CA ALA A 74 -4.48 7.54 -8.96
C ALA A 74 -4.02 6.16 -9.45
N ALA A 75 -3.34 6.10 -10.60
CA ALA A 75 -2.76 4.87 -11.12
C ALA A 75 -1.58 4.40 -10.26
N VAL A 76 -0.69 5.32 -9.89
CA VAL A 76 0.40 5.06 -8.95
C VAL A 76 -0.19 4.53 -7.64
N LEU A 77 -1.11 5.26 -7.00
CA LEU A 77 -1.74 4.84 -5.75
C LEU A 77 -2.42 3.46 -5.85
N ALA A 78 -3.11 3.16 -6.95
CA ALA A 78 -3.71 1.85 -7.17
C ALA A 78 -2.65 0.74 -7.25
N LEU A 79 -1.52 0.98 -7.91
CA LEU A 79 -0.39 0.05 -7.96
C LEU A 79 0.26 -0.12 -6.59
N LEU A 80 0.39 0.94 -5.80
CA LEU A 80 0.88 0.88 -4.42
C LEU A 80 -0.02 -0.02 -3.57
N LEU A 81 -1.32 0.23 -3.60
CA LEU A 81 -2.31 -0.56 -2.86
C LEU A 81 -2.33 -2.03 -3.28
N HIS A 82 -2.20 -2.30 -4.59
CA HIS A 82 -2.12 -3.65 -5.10
C HIS A 82 -0.86 -4.38 -4.64
N SER A 83 0.30 -3.72 -4.71
CA SER A 83 1.57 -4.28 -4.23
C SER A 83 1.52 -4.59 -2.73
N LEU A 84 0.96 -3.66 -1.95
CA LEU A 84 0.82 -3.81 -0.51
C LEU A 84 -0.06 -5.02 -0.15
N ALA A 85 -1.17 -5.20 -0.86
CA ALA A 85 -2.06 -6.34 -0.66
C ALA A 85 -1.36 -7.68 -0.94
N GLN A 86 -0.49 -7.75 -1.95
CA GLN A 86 0.27 -8.97 -2.26
C GLN A 86 1.31 -9.28 -1.18
N ASP A 87 2.06 -8.27 -0.73
CA ASP A 87 3.07 -8.45 0.32
C ASP A 87 2.43 -8.79 1.67
N LEU A 88 1.27 -8.22 1.98
CA LEU A 88 0.47 -8.59 3.15
C LEU A 88 0.03 -10.05 3.10
N ALA A 89 -0.42 -10.52 1.94
CA ALA A 89 -0.78 -11.93 1.76
C ALA A 89 0.44 -12.85 1.93
N ALA A 90 1.58 -12.49 1.35
CA ALA A 90 2.82 -13.24 1.48
C ALA A 90 3.32 -13.28 2.93
N PHE A 91 3.25 -12.15 3.66
CA PHE A 91 3.61 -12.07 5.06
C PHE A 91 2.67 -12.89 5.95
N ARG A 92 1.36 -12.86 5.68
CA ARG A 92 0.39 -13.69 6.40
C ARG A 92 0.73 -15.18 6.29
N ILE A 93 1.03 -15.65 5.08
CA ILE A 93 1.43 -17.05 4.86
C ILE A 93 2.72 -17.38 5.62
N TRP A 94 3.70 -16.46 5.62
CA TRP A 94 4.93 -16.62 6.36
C TRP A 94 4.71 -16.67 7.88
N GLU A 95 3.84 -15.79 8.41
CA GLU A 95 3.52 -15.71 9.83
C GLU A 95 2.78 -16.98 10.30
N GLU A 96 1.81 -17.46 9.52
CA GLU A 96 1.10 -18.71 9.78
C GLU A 96 2.07 -19.91 9.83
N ARG A 97 3.06 -19.96 8.92
CA ARG A 97 4.11 -21.00 8.95
C ARG A 97 5.02 -20.91 10.17
N ARG A 98 5.25 -19.71 10.69
CA ARG A 98 6.12 -19.48 11.86
C ARG A 98 5.39 -19.70 13.19
N GLY A 99 4.07 -19.47 13.23
CA GLY A 99 3.24 -19.69 14.42
C GLY A 99 2.79 -21.14 14.63
N ASN A 100 2.85 -21.98 13.58
CA ASN A 100 2.60 -23.43 13.65
C ASN A 100 3.86 -24.26 13.93
N GLY A 101 4.95 -23.63 14.40
CA GLY A 101 6.22 -24.28 14.73
C GLY A 101 6.57 -24.15 16.20
#